data_AF-A7SXM9-F1
#
_entry.id   AF-A7SXM9-F1
#
_cell.length_a   1.000
_cell.length_b   1.000
_cell.length_c   1.000
_cell.angle_alpha   90.00
_cell.angle_beta   90.00
_cell.angle_gamma   90.00
#
_symmetry.space_group_name_H-M   'P 1'
#
loop_
_entity.id
_entity.type
_entity.pdbx_description
1 polymer ?
#
loop_
_entity_poly.entity_id
_entity_poly.type
_entity_poly.pdbx_seq_one_letter_code
_entity_poly.pdbx_strand_id
1 'polypeptide(L)'
;MRKKAGLGEQCPEPVVSLYNATVNHLAAVVSSPGLGHVSWPAPEFTADHSADSPSLEWNSPSHLATLRDYVTDLMLPDPPPGADDGTWESECALCLEYVKTIPSCTCGLVMRIRNILNRKLRSMQAIDFLSSSRQLSASEVPWTQVIEACISTVVTLLHSNPVLSETSVFYLPTELALFEQPLDWRDCVGSSKQDRCKELYKSSLQTASPAKRESMLHQSVMSVDQEMHSICEKSLVSALSPVLTIPQEDHGSLHDLQQRLSAVLWHERQESNNFEHMLRCLVGEESVTDSVTQYLTQSKKRKAESLIEFQGTKSSRHRTDGLISGLPDRRHETIETRLSQLQESIRDEREFTRAMEERMASYLKS
;
A
#
# COMPACT_ATOMS: atom_id res chain seq x y z
N MET A 1 -7.05 -2.69 0.54
CA MET A 1 -5.81 -2.38 1.29
C MET A 1 -6.10 -2.05 2.77
N ARG A 2 -6.96 -1.07 3.08
CA ARG A 2 -7.33 -0.70 4.47
C ARG A 2 -7.96 -1.84 5.29
N LYS A 3 -8.95 -2.55 4.73
CA LYS A 3 -9.55 -3.76 5.36
C LYS A 3 -8.52 -4.85 5.71
N LYS A 4 -7.51 -5.08 4.86
CA LYS A 4 -6.43 -6.05 5.13
C LYS A 4 -5.47 -5.59 6.23
N ALA A 5 -5.43 -4.28 6.49
CA ALA A 5 -4.60 -3.65 7.52
C ALA A 5 -5.38 -3.40 8.83
N GLY A 6 -6.63 -3.84 8.94
CA GLY A 6 -7.46 -3.61 10.13
C GLY A 6 -7.85 -2.15 10.36
N LEU A 7 -7.68 -1.28 9.36
CA LEU A 7 -7.99 0.15 9.48
C LEU A 7 -9.50 0.39 9.34
N GLY A 8 -10.00 1.40 10.07
CA GLY A 8 -11.39 1.86 10.00
C GLY A 8 -11.82 2.33 8.61
N GLU A 9 -13.13 2.54 8.46
CA GLU A 9 -13.69 3.07 7.22
C GLU A 9 -13.11 4.48 6.92
N GLN A 10 -13.09 4.85 5.64
CA GLN A 10 -12.56 6.14 5.19
C GLN A 10 -13.71 7.13 5.06
N CYS A 11 -13.43 8.43 5.24
CA CYS A 11 -14.42 9.47 5.00
C CYS A 11 -14.96 9.40 3.55
N PRO A 12 -16.24 9.71 3.31
CA PRO A 12 -16.86 9.60 1.99
C PRO A 12 -16.36 10.63 0.97
N GLU A 13 -15.98 11.83 1.41
CA GLU A 13 -15.63 12.99 0.57
C GLU A 13 -14.45 12.69 -0.38
N PRO A 14 -13.31 12.15 0.07
CA PRO A 14 -12.17 11.87 -0.80
C PRO A 14 -12.47 10.78 -1.84
N VAL A 15 -13.39 9.86 -1.52
CA VAL A 15 -13.80 8.78 -2.44
C VAL A 15 -14.70 9.34 -3.54
N VAL A 16 -15.66 10.18 -3.18
CA VAL A 16 -16.54 10.87 -4.14
C VAL A 16 -15.73 11.84 -5.00
N SER A 17 -14.83 12.62 -4.40
CA SER A 17 -13.92 13.53 -5.10
C SER A 17 -13.06 12.81 -6.15
N LEU A 18 -12.47 11.66 -5.80
CA LEU A 18 -11.71 10.83 -6.77
C LEU A 18 -12.60 10.38 -7.94
N TYR A 19 -13.79 9.87 -7.63
CA TYR A 19 -14.71 9.39 -8.66
C TYR A 19 -15.13 10.52 -9.60
N ASN A 20 -15.60 11.64 -9.05
CA ASN A 20 -16.04 12.80 -9.82
C ASN A 20 -14.89 13.41 -10.64
N ALA A 21 -13.68 13.48 -10.11
CA ALA A 21 -12.51 13.93 -10.87
C ALA A 21 -12.18 12.98 -12.03
N THR A 22 -12.33 11.67 -11.83
CA THR A 22 -12.14 10.69 -12.91
C THR A 22 -13.20 10.85 -13.99
N VAL A 23 -14.47 11.00 -13.61
CA VAL A 23 -15.59 11.22 -14.54
C VAL A 23 -15.39 12.53 -15.31
N ASN A 24 -15.00 13.62 -14.64
CA ASN A 24 -14.70 14.89 -15.30
C ASN A 24 -13.52 14.79 -16.28
N HIS A 25 -12.46 14.07 -15.91
CA HIS A 25 -11.33 13.84 -16.81
C HIS A 25 -11.77 13.04 -18.04
N LEU A 26 -12.57 11.98 -17.85
CA LEU A 26 -13.12 11.22 -18.96
C LEU A 26 -14.01 12.08 -19.87
N ALA A 27 -14.86 12.94 -19.28
CA ALA A 27 -15.68 13.87 -20.05
C ALA A 27 -14.83 14.84 -20.88
N ALA A 28 -13.72 15.33 -20.33
CA ALA A 28 -12.78 16.20 -21.03
C ALA A 28 -12.03 15.47 -22.16
N VAL A 29 -11.58 14.24 -21.92
CA VAL A 29 -10.88 13.41 -22.91
C VAL A 29 -11.80 13.04 -24.08
N VAL A 30 -13.06 12.67 -23.79
CA VAL A 30 -14.04 12.30 -24.82
C VAL A 30 -14.54 13.52 -25.60
N SER A 31 -14.48 14.72 -25.02
CA SER A 31 -14.84 15.98 -25.71
C SER A 31 -13.65 16.82 -26.14
N SER A 32 -12.47 16.21 -26.26
CA SER A 32 -11.26 16.95 -26.58
C SER A 32 -11.36 17.63 -27.96
N PRO A 33 -10.98 18.91 -28.06
CA PRO A 33 -10.88 19.59 -29.35
C PRO A 33 -9.85 18.92 -30.27
N GLY A 34 -8.89 18.17 -29.71
CA GLY A 34 -7.93 17.38 -30.47
C GLY A 34 -8.59 16.32 -31.36
N LEU A 35 -9.72 15.76 -30.93
CA LEU A 35 -10.49 14.78 -31.73
C LEU A 35 -11.14 15.43 -32.95
N GLY A 36 -11.54 16.69 -32.85
CA GLY A 36 -12.09 17.45 -33.99
C GLY A 36 -11.05 17.78 -35.07
N HIS A 37 -9.75 17.75 -34.72
CA HIS A 37 -8.67 17.93 -35.69
C HIS A 37 -8.30 16.64 -36.44
N VAL A 38 -8.87 15.49 -36.05
CA VAL A 38 -8.68 14.23 -36.76
C VAL A 38 -9.51 14.27 -38.04
N SER A 39 -8.82 14.22 -39.18
CA SER A 39 -9.43 14.11 -40.50
C SER A 39 -10.12 12.75 -40.66
N TRP A 40 -11.37 12.68 -40.23
CA TRP A 40 -12.24 11.52 -40.42
C TRP A 40 -13.54 11.92 -41.13
N PRO A 41 -14.05 11.08 -42.05
CA PRO A 41 -13.35 9.94 -42.66
C PRO A 41 -12.21 10.41 -43.58
N ALA A 42 -11.14 9.63 -43.65
CA ALA A 42 -10.14 9.86 -44.69
C ALA A 42 -10.83 9.67 -46.06
N PRO A 43 -10.58 10.57 -47.04
CA PRO A 43 -11.34 10.60 -48.30
C PRO A 43 -11.21 9.31 -49.12
N GLU A 44 -10.18 8.49 -48.83
CA GLU A 44 -9.93 7.19 -49.44
C GLU A 44 -10.87 6.07 -48.92
N PHE A 45 -11.54 6.29 -47.77
CA PHE A 45 -12.36 5.28 -47.09
C PHE A 45 -13.87 5.56 -47.14
N THR A 46 -14.33 6.51 -47.96
CA THR A 46 -15.76 6.83 -48.06
C THR A 46 -16.59 5.81 -48.86
N ALA A 47 -15.96 4.78 -49.43
CA ALA A 47 -16.60 3.80 -50.32
C ALA A 47 -16.90 2.44 -49.64
N ASP A 48 -16.17 2.07 -48.60
CA ASP A 48 -16.31 0.78 -47.90
C ASP A 48 -16.49 1.02 -46.39
N HIS A 49 -17.75 1.05 -45.94
CA HIS A 49 -18.07 1.08 -44.52
C HIS A 49 -18.14 -0.35 -43.98
N SER A 50 -17.05 -0.84 -43.39
CA SER A 50 -17.10 -2.03 -42.54
C SER A 50 -17.88 -1.73 -41.26
N ALA A 51 -18.61 -2.71 -40.71
CA ALA A 51 -19.37 -2.56 -39.46
C ALA A 51 -18.51 -2.12 -38.26
N ASP A 52 -17.19 -2.35 -38.31
CA ASP A 52 -16.23 -1.94 -37.27
C ASP A 52 -15.64 -0.53 -37.47
N SER A 53 -16.07 0.22 -38.50
CA SER A 53 -15.59 1.57 -38.75
C SER A 53 -16.33 2.61 -37.92
N PRO A 54 -15.65 3.66 -37.42
CA PRO A 54 -16.29 4.78 -36.73
C PRO A 54 -17.42 5.39 -37.57
N SER A 55 -18.53 5.77 -36.94
CA SER A 55 -19.62 6.48 -37.61
C SER A 55 -19.12 7.77 -38.26
N LEU A 56 -19.70 8.23 -39.37
CA LEU A 56 -19.18 9.39 -40.12
C LEU A 56 -19.05 10.67 -39.29
N GLU A 57 -19.84 10.78 -38.21
CA GLU A 57 -19.98 11.98 -37.38
C GLU A 57 -19.40 11.81 -35.96
N TRP A 58 -18.59 10.77 -35.71
CA TRP A 58 -18.04 10.49 -34.37
C TRP A 58 -17.16 11.63 -33.83
N ASN A 59 -16.48 12.37 -34.71
CA ASN A 59 -15.65 13.52 -34.37
C ASN A 59 -16.42 14.86 -34.46
N SER A 60 -17.73 14.82 -34.71
CA SER A 60 -18.54 16.04 -34.79
C SER A 60 -18.66 16.70 -33.41
N PRO A 61 -18.60 18.04 -33.33
CA PRO A 61 -18.67 18.74 -32.04
C PRO A 61 -19.99 18.48 -31.31
N SER A 62 -21.08 18.27 -32.04
CA SER A 62 -22.39 17.92 -31.49
C SER A 62 -22.38 16.54 -30.81
N HIS A 63 -21.75 15.54 -31.44
CA HIS A 63 -21.63 14.19 -30.87
C HIS A 63 -20.72 14.20 -29.63
N LEU A 64 -19.57 14.87 -29.71
CA LEU A 64 -18.64 15.01 -28.58
C LEU A 64 -19.29 15.74 -27.38
N ALA A 65 -20.10 16.77 -27.63
CA ALA A 65 -20.85 17.45 -26.58
C ALA A 65 -21.90 16.52 -25.93
N THR A 66 -22.60 15.73 -26.73
CA THR A 66 -23.59 14.77 -26.21
C THR A 66 -22.91 13.68 -25.38
N LEU A 67 -21.77 13.15 -25.84
CA LEU A 67 -20.98 12.18 -25.07
C LEU A 67 -20.47 12.77 -23.75
N ARG A 68 -20.02 14.02 -23.75
CA ARG A 68 -19.64 14.71 -22.53
C ARG A 68 -20.80 14.77 -21.55
N ASP A 69 -21.98 15.15 -22.03
CA ASP A 69 -23.17 15.30 -21.19
C ASP A 69 -23.56 13.94 -20.57
N TYR A 70 -23.53 12.85 -21.35
CA TYR A 70 -23.74 11.48 -20.83
C TYR A 70 -22.71 11.06 -19.78
N VAL A 71 -21.44 11.44 -19.95
CA VAL A 71 -20.40 11.13 -18.97
C VAL A 71 -20.59 11.98 -17.71
N THR A 72 -20.95 13.26 -17.84
CA THR A 72 -21.22 14.12 -16.67
C THR A 72 -22.46 13.71 -15.89
N ASP A 73 -23.45 13.07 -16.53
CA ASP A 73 -24.61 12.50 -15.85
C ASP A 73 -24.24 11.35 -14.88
N LEU A 74 -23.03 10.79 -15.02
CA LEU A 74 -22.51 9.76 -14.11
C LEU A 74 -21.98 10.35 -12.80
N MET A 75 -21.78 11.68 -12.71
CA MET A 75 -21.23 12.30 -11.51
C MET A 75 -22.13 12.07 -10.28
N LEU A 76 -21.47 11.87 -9.14
CA LEU A 76 -22.14 11.74 -7.86
C LEU A 76 -22.27 13.10 -7.17
N PRO A 77 -23.37 13.35 -6.44
CA PRO A 77 -23.47 14.53 -5.60
C PRO A 77 -22.44 14.47 -4.47
N ASP A 78 -22.08 15.63 -3.92
CA ASP A 78 -21.20 15.67 -2.75
C ASP A 78 -21.89 15.03 -1.54
N PRO A 79 -21.17 14.23 -0.74
CA PRO A 79 -21.74 13.60 0.43
C PRO A 79 -22.14 14.64 1.48
N PRO A 80 -23.22 14.39 2.25
CA PRO A 80 -23.62 15.29 3.33
C PRO A 80 -22.53 15.33 4.42
N PRO A 81 -22.41 16.45 5.15
CA PRO A 81 -21.54 16.49 6.33
C PRO A 81 -22.00 15.44 7.35
N GLY A 82 -21.04 14.89 8.10
CA GLY A 82 -21.34 13.93 9.16
C GLY A 82 -22.35 14.48 10.17
N ALA A 83 -23.15 13.60 10.76
CA ALA A 83 -24.20 13.95 11.70
C ALA A 83 -23.62 14.56 12.97
N ASP A 84 -24.19 15.70 13.41
CA ASP A 84 -23.78 16.43 14.62
C ASP A 84 -23.85 15.57 15.89
N ASP A 85 -24.79 14.62 15.92
CA ASP A 85 -25.02 13.72 17.06
C ASP A 85 -23.98 12.58 17.14
N GLY A 86 -23.23 12.33 16.06
CA GLY A 86 -22.20 11.28 16.00
C GLY A 86 -22.70 9.84 16.21
N THR A 87 -24.02 9.63 16.15
CA THR A 87 -24.67 8.33 16.37
C THR A 87 -24.71 7.50 15.09
N TRP A 88 -24.70 6.18 15.24
CA TRP A 88 -24.82 5.25 14.11
C TRP A 88 -26.14 5.43 13.34
N GLU A 89 -27.25 5.65 14.05
CA GLU A 89 -28.58 5.78 13.46
C GLU A 89 -28.72 7.04 12.59
N SER A 90 -28.15 8.16 13.06
CA SER A 90 -28.17 9.43 12.31
C SER A 90 -27.33 9.34 11.03
N GLU A 91 -26.12 8.78 11.10
CA GLU A 91 -25.30 8.50 9.92
C GLU A 91 -25.94 7.51 8.94
N CYS A 92 -26.65 6.49 9.44
CA CYS A 92 -27.42 5.58 8.59
C CYS A 92 -28.56 6.31 7.86
N ALA A 93 -29.20 7.27 8.52
CA ALA A 93 -30.22 8.11 7.90
C ALA A 93 -29.60 9.00 6.81
N LEU A 94 -28.44 9.61 7.07
CA LEU A 94 -27.69 10.39 6.09
C LEU A 94 -27.29 9.56 4.87
N CYS A 95 -26.83 8.32 5.06
CA CYS A 95 -26.56 7.40 3.96
C CYS A 95 -27.81 7.18 3.07
N LEU A 96 -28.97 7.01 3.69
CA LEU A 96 -30.23 6.80 2.96
C LEU A 96 -30.77 8.06 2.30
N GLU A 97 -30.48 9.23 2.87
CA GLU A 97 -30.82 10.53 2.28
C GLU A 97 -29.93 10.83 1.07
N TYR A 98 -28.62 10.66 1.21
CA TYR A 98 -27.65 10.78 0.13
C TYR A 98 -28.03 9.91 -1.08
N VAL A 99 -28.47 8.68 -0.83
CA VAL A 99 -28.94 7.79 -1.89
C VAL A 99 -30.09 8.37 -2.71
N LYS A 100 -30.97 9.14 -2.08
CA LYS A 100 -32.12 9.76 -2.76
C LYS A 100 -31.72 10.97 -3.59
N THR A 101 -30.57 11.60 -3.31
CA THR A 101 -30.07 12.71 -4.12
C THR A 101 -29.43 12.25 -5.42
N ILE A 102 -29.11 10.96 -5.54
CA ILE A 102 -28.57 10.38 -6.77
C ILE A 102 -29.68 10.32 -7.84
N PRO A 103 -29.47 10.90 -9.04
CA PRO A 103 -30.47 10.93 -10.12
C PRO A 103 -30.99 9.54 -10.53
N SER A 104 -30.13 8.54 -10.36
CA SER A 104 -30.35 7.13 -10.67
C SER A 104 -30.87 6.28 -9.49
N CYS A 105 -31.52 6.91 -8.50
CA CYS A 105 -32.01 6.20 -7.32
C CYS A 105 -33.10 5.17 -7.69
N THR A 106 -32.80 3.89 -7.45
CA THR A 106 -33.75 2.79 -7.62
C THR A 106 -34.10 2.18 -6.26
N CYS A 107 -35.31 1.63 -6.13
CA CYS A 107 -35.71 0.88 -4.93
C CYS A 107 -34.70 -0.24 -4.60
N GLY A 108 -34.12 -0.88 -5.62
CA GLY A 108 -33.08 -1.90 -5.48
C GLY A 108 -31.80 -1.38 -4.81
N LEU A 109 -31.34 -0.17 -5.15
CA LEU A 109 -30.17 0.45 -4.53
C LEU A 109 -30.43 0.80 -3.06
N VAL A 110 -31.61 1.36 -2.74
CA VAL A 110 -32.00 1.65 -1.35
C VAL A 110 -32.01 0.37 -0.50
N MET A 111 -32.58 -0.72 -1.02
CA MET A 111 -32.61 -2.00 -0.32
C MET A 111 -31.22 -2.62 -0.17
N ARG A 112 -30.35 -2.49 -1.19
CA ARG A 112 -28.96 -2.93 -1.12
C ARG A 112 -28.21 -2.22 -0.01
N ILE A 113 -28.37 -0.91 0.10
CA ILE A 113 -27.69 -0.09 1.12
C ILE A 113 -28.22 -0.40 2.51
N ARG A 114 -29.54 -0.53 2.68
CA ARG A 114 -30.12 -1.05 3.94
C ARG A 114 -29.53 -2.40 4.33
N ASN A 115 -29.32 -3.30 3.38
CA ASN A 115 -28.72 -4.60 3.66
C ASN A 115 -27.24 -4.48 4.06
N ILE A 116 -26.46 -3.60 3.42
CA ILE A 116 -25.06 -3.33 3.79
C ILE A 116 -24.99 -2.82 5.25
N LEU A 117 -25.81 -1.81 5.59
CA LEU A 117 -25.88 -1.24 6.94
C LEU A 117 -26.29 -2.30 7.97
N ASN A 118 -27.36 -3.05 7.70
CA ASN A 118 -27.84 -4.11 8.60
C ASN A 118 -26.83 -5.26 8.75
N ARG A 119 -26.09 -5.63 7.69
CA ARG A 119 -25.02 -6.63 7.77
C ARG A 119 -23.88 -6.15 8.65
N LYS A 120 -23.46 -4.90 8.50
CA LYS A 120 -22.41 -4.31 9.34
C LYS A 120 -22.86 -4.25 10.80
N LEU A 121 -24.07 -3.77 11.05
CA LEU A 121 -24.68 -3.76 12.39
C LEU A 121 -24.68 -5.16 13.03
N ARG A 122 -25.17 -6.18 12.32
CA ARG A 122 -25.17 -7.56 12.82
C ARG A 122 -23.78 -8.10 13.06
N SER A 123 -22.81 -7.79 12.19
CA SER A 123 -21.43 -8.26 12.36
C SER A 123 -20.76 -7.66 13.60
N MET A 124 -21.06 -6.39 13.90
CA MET A 124 -20.57 -5.70 15.09
C MET A 124 -21.21 -6.27 16.35
N GLN A 125 -22.56 -6.38 16.36
CA GLN A 125 -23.31 -6.98 17.46
C GLN A 125 -22.88 -8.44 17.74
N ALA A 126 -22.53 -9.21 16.70
CA ALA A 126 -22.02 -10.58 16.85
C ALA A 126 -20.66 -10.63 17.57
N ILE A 127 -19.79 -9.64 17.35
CA ILE A 127 -18.50 -9.48 18.03
C ILE A 127 -18.71 -8.96 19.46
N ASP A 128 -19.72 -8.10 19.64
CA ASP A 128 -20.03 -7.41 20.90
C ASP A 128 -20.86 -8.22 21.91
N PHE A 129 -21.32 -9.44 21.61
CA PHE A 129 -21.89 -10.34 22.64
C PHE A 129 -20.91 -10.61 23.80
N LEU A 130 -19.62 -10.33 23.62
CA LEU A 130 -18.58 -10.41 24.64
C LEU A 130 -18.33 -9.08 25.39
N SER A 131 -18.88 -7.95 24.92
CA SER A 131 -18.59 -6.59 25.41
C SER A 131 -19.89 -5.78 25.56
N SER A 132 -20.49 -5.82 26.75
CA SER A 132 -21.89 -5.40 27.01
C SER A 132 -22.21 -3.89 26.93
N SER A 133 -21.38 -3.04 26.32
CA SER A 133 -21.58 -1.57 26.42
C SER A 133 -21.02 -0.69 25.31
N ARG A 134 -20.61 -1.22 24.15
CA ARG A 134 -20.08 -0.35 23.08
C ARG A 134 -21.22 0.28 22.28
N GLN A 135 -21.42 1.59 22.45
CA GLN A 135 -22.27 2.38 21.56
C GLN A 135 -21.59 2.50 20.19
N LEU A 136 -22.33 2.22 19.12
CA LEU A 136 -21.85 2.30 17.75
C LEU A 136 -21.59 3.76 17.39
N SER A 137 -20.40 4.02 16.87
CA SER A 137 -19.98 5.37 16.46
C SER A 137 -20.23 5.60 14.99
N ALA A 138 -20.49 6.86 14.62
CA ALA A 138 -20.52 7.34 13.24
C ALA A 138 -19.33 6.86 12.38
N SER A 139 -18.13 6.77 12.96
CA SER A 139 -16.90 6.36 12.27
C SER A 139 -16.88 4.91 11.76
N GLU A 140 -17.81 4.07 12.23
CA GLU A 140 -17.85 2.64 11.89
C GLU A 140 -18.79 2.35 10.71
N VAL A 141 -19.50 3.37 10.22
CA VAL A 141 -20.46 3.29 9.13
C VAL A 141 -19.72 3.00 7.81
N PRO A 142 -20.18 2.00 7.02
CA PRO A 142 -19.47 1.53 5.85
C PRO A 142 -19.70 2.43 4.62
N TRP A 143 -19.44 3.73 4.75
CA TRP A 143 -19.59 4.74 3.69
C TRP A 143 -18.92 4.32 2.38
N THR A 144 -17.73 3.73 2.45
CA THR A 144 -17.01 3.21 1.29
C THR A 144 -17.80 2.19 0.48
N GLN A 145 -18.53 1.29 1.16
CA GLN A 145 -19.37 0.27 0.50
C GLN A 145 -20.68 0.86 -0.03
N VAL A 146 -21.21 1.89 0.64
CA VAL A 146 -22.38 2.64 0.18
C VAL A 146 -22.07 3.33 -1.14
N ILE A 147 -20.95 4.06 -1.21
CA ILE A 147 -20.50 4.75 -2.43
C ILE A 147 -20.19 3.74 -3.55
N GLU A 148 -19.49 2.65 -3.24
CA GLU A 148 -19.23 1.57 -4.22
C GLU A 148 -20.53 1.01 -4.81
N ALA A 149 -21.54 0.78 -3.98
CA ALA A 149 -22.85 0.33 -4.45
C ALA A 149 -23.55 1.37 -5.33
N CYS A 150 -23.38 2.66 -5.02
CA CYS A 150 -23.91 3.76 -5.83
C CYS A 150 -23.24 3.81 -7.21
N ILE A 151 -21.90 3.80 -7.25
CA ILE A 151 -21.11 3.78 -8.49
C ILE A 151 -21.51 2.57 -9.34
N SER A 152 -21.60 1.39 -8.73
CA SER A 152 -21.99 0.16 -9.44
C SER A 152 -23.36 0.29 -10.10
N THR A 153 -24.35 0.88 -9.43
CA THR A 153 -25.68 1.08 -10.02
C THR A 153 -25.65 2.09 -11.16
N VAL A 154 -24.98 3.23 -10.99
CA VAL A 154 -24.84 4.26 -12.02
C VAL A 154 -24.17 3.69 -13.29
N VAL A 155 -23.07 2.95 -13.13
CA VAL A 155 -22.39 2.27 -14.25
C VAL A 155 -23.24 1.17 -14.88
N THR A 156 -23.99 0.41 -14.08
CA THR A 156 -24.89 -0.64 -14.61
C THR A 156 -26.01 -0.03 -15.46
N LEU A 157 -26.51 1.15 -15.09
CA LEU A 157 -27.52 1.87 -15.87
C LEU A 157 -26.96 2.36 -17.22
N LEU A 158 -25.70 2.80 -17.23
CA LEU A 158 -25.00 3.14 -18.47
C LEU A 158 -24.94 1.93 -19.43
N HIS A 159 -24.55 0.76 -18.91
CA HIS A 159 -24.51 -0.48 -19.71
C HIS A 159 -25.89 -0.98 -20.15
N SER A 160 -26.94 -0.60 -19.43
CA SER A 160 -28.32 -0.98 -19.74
C SER A 160 -28.96 -0.04 -20.77
N ASN A 161 -28.30 1.07 -21.12
CA ASN A 161 -28.81 1.99 -22.13
C ASN A 161 -28.48 1.46 -23.54
N PRO A 162 -29.49 1.05 -24.34
CA PRO A 162 -29.26 0.42 -25.64
C PRO A 162 -28.58 1.34 -26.65
N VAL A 163 -28.71 2.67 -26.48
CA VAL A 163 -28.08 3.66 -27.37
C VAL A 163 -26.57 3.74 -27.09
N LEU A 164 -26.18 3.66 -25.82
CA LEU A 164 -24.79 3.82 -25.40
C LEU A 164 -24.01 2.51 -25.47
N SER A 165 -24.68 1.35 -25.36
CA SER A 165 -24.01 0.04 -25.45
C SER A 165 -23.39 -0.24 -26.82
N GLU A 166 -23.91 0.38 -27.88
CA GLU A 166 -23.43 0.19 -29.25
C GLU A 166 -22.53 1.34 -29.73
N THR A 167 -22.38 2.39 -28.92
CA THR A 167 -21.60 3.58 -29.30
C THR A 167 -20.12 3.34 -29.02
N SER A 168 -19.30 3.28 -30.08
CA SER A 168 -17.85 3.24 -29.95
C SER A 168 -17.29 4.63 -29.67
N VAL A 169 -16.56 4.77 -28.55
CA VAL A 169 -15.95 6.05 -28.14
C VAL A 169 -14.45 6.02 -28.43
N PHE A 170 -13.97 7.05 -29.10
CA PHE A 170 -12.56 7.22 -29.45
C PHE A 170 -11.92 8.30 -28.58
N TYR A 171 -10.65 8.11 -28.23
CA TYR A 171 -9.92 9.02 -27.36
C TYR A 171 -8.44 9.09 -27.74
N LEU A 172 -7.78 10.17 -27.35
CA LEU A 172 -6.33 10.32 -27.50
C LEU A 172 -5.62 9.72 -26.27
N PRO A 173 -4.74 8.71 -26.45
CA PRO A 173 -4.04 8.09 -25.32
C PRO A 173 -3.19 9.06 -24.51
N THR A 174 -2.67 10.10 -25.16
CA THR A 174 -1.87 11.16 -24.52
C THR A 174 -2.69 11.97 -23.51
N GLU A 175 -3.95 12.25 -23.81
CA GLU A 175 -4.83 13.02 -22.92
C GLU A 175 -5.36 12.17 -21.77
N LEU A 176 -5.62 10.89 -22.03
CA LEU A 176 -5.96 9.95 -20.97
C LEU A 176 -4.83 9.83 -19.93
N ALA A 177 -3.57 9.86 -20.37
CA ALA A 177 -2.40 9.75 -19.51
C ALA A 177 -2.16 10.98 -18.61
N LEU A 178 -2.76 12.13 -18.91
CA LEU A 178 -2.62 13.37 -18.13
C LEU A 178 -3.49 13.38 -16.86
N PHE A 179 -4.15 12.28 -16.52
CA PHE A 179 -4.98 12.22 -15.32
C PHE A 179 -4.16 12.39 -14.04
N GLU A 180 -4.47 13.44 -13.29
CA GLU A 180 -3.95 13.63 -11.94
C GLU A 180 -5.03 13.35 -10.89
N GLN A 181 -4.64 12.60 -9.85
CA GLN A 181 -5.53 12.31 -8.73
C GLN A 181 -5.75 13.58 -7.88
N PRO A 182 -6.98 13.82 -7.36
CA PRO A 182 -7.27 14.95 -6.48
C PRO A 182 -6.38 14.99 -5.24
N LEU A 183 -6.10 16.20 -4.77
CA LEU A 183 -5.31 16.45 -3.55
C LEU A 183 -5.90 15.73 -2.34
N ASP A 184 -7.20 15.88 -2.10
CA ASP A 184 -7.90 15.27 -0.96
C ASP A 184 -7.73 13.75 -0.92
N TRP A 185 -7.73 13.10 -2.08
CA TRP A 185 -7.49 11.67 -2.19
C TRP A 185 -6.03 11.32 -1.89
N ARG A 186 -5.06 12.07 -2.44
CA ARG A 186 -3.62 11.86 -2.17
C ARG A 186 -3.31 11.99 -0.68
N ASP A 187 -3.88 12.99 -0.03
CA ASP A 187 -3.72 13.25 1.40
C ASP A 187 -4.32 12.11 2.22
N CYS A 188 -5.53 11.65 1.87
CA CYS A 188 -6.14 10.52 2.54
C CYS A 188 -5.39 9.20 2.34
N VAL A 189 -4.78 8.98 1.17
CA VAL A 189 -3.90 7.82 0.92
C VAL A 189 -2.62 7.95 1.74
N GLY A 190 -2.05 9.15 1.87
CA GLY A 190 -0.93 9.45 2.75
C GLY A 190 -1.24 9.08 4.20
N SER A 191 -2.35 9.61 4.74
CA SER A 191 -2.85 9.31 6.08
C SER A 191 -3.11 7.81 6.27
N SER A 192 -3.72 7.15 5.28
CA SER A 192 -3.95 5.70 5.32
C SER A 192 -2.67 4.87 5.40
N LYS A 193 -1.60 5.30 4.72
CA LYS A 193 -0.28 4.65 4.80
C LYS A 193 0.34 4.87 6.18
N GLN A 194 0.22 6.08 6.72
CA GLN A 194 0.71 6.41 8.05
C GLN A 194 -0.03 5.62 9.14
N ASP A 195 -1.35 5.49 9.05
CA ASP A 195 -2.17 4.70 9.96
C ASP A 195 -1.81 3.23 9.90
N ARG A 196 -1.57 2.69 8.70
CA ARG A 196 -1.06 1.33 8.56
C ARG A 196 0.27 1.13 9.27
N CYS A 197 1.20 2.08 9.14
CA CYS A 197 2.49 2.03 9.84
C CYS A 197 2.30 2.07 11.36
N LYS A 198 1.40 2.92 11.87
CA LYS A 198 1.05 2.98 13.30
C LYS A 198 0.46 1.66 13.79
N GLU A 199 -0.43 1.03 13.02
CA GLU A 199 -1.09 -0.21 13.43
C GLU A 199 -0.15 -1.42 13.38
N LEU A 200 0.75 -1.46 12.40
CA LEU A 200 1.85 -2.44 12.36
C LEU A 200 2.78 -2.27 13.57
N TYR A 201 3.09 -1.04 13.95
CA TYR A 201 3.89 -0.75 15.15
C TYR A 201 3.19 -1.22 16.43
N LYS A 202 1.89 -0.90 16.61
CA LYS A 202 1.09 -1.39 17.75
C LYS A 202 1.01 -2.92 17.80
N SER A 203 0.75 -3.56 16.67
CA SER A 203 0.69 -5.03 16.57
C SER A 203 2.04 -5.67 16.91
N SER A 204 3.16 -5.04 16.50
CA SER A 204 4.51 -5.46 16.89
C SER A 204 4.76 -5.30 18.40
N LEU A 205 4.20 -4.28 19.04
CA LEU A 205 4.30 -4.09 20.49
C LEU A 205 3.43 -5.07 21.28
N GLN A 206 2.27 -5.45 20.76
CA GLN A 206 1.34 -6.38 21.40
C GLN A 206 1.75 -7.85 21.25
N THR A 207 2.41 -8.23 20.17
CA THR A 207 2.92 -9.60 19.93
C THR A 207 4.18 -9.93 20.73
N ALA A 208 4.83 -8.93 21.32
CA ALA A 208 5.92 -9.11 22.27
C ALA A 208 5.36 -9.23 23.69
N SER A 209 5.24 -10.48 24.18
CA SER A 209 4.96 -10.78 25.60
C SER A 209 5.80 -9.87 26.52
N PRO A 210 5.26 -9.36 27.64
CA PRO A 210 6.03 -8.53 28.58
C PRO A 210 7.32 -9.22 29.04
N ALA A 211 7.29 -10.54 29.26
CA ALA A 211 8.47 -11.33 29.59
C ALA A 211 9.48 -11.40 28.42
N LYS A 212 9.00 -11.37 27.17
CA LYS A 212 9.85 -11.35 25.97
C LYS A 212 10.42 -9.94 25.70
N ARG A 213 9.70 -8.88 26.10
CA ARG A 213 10.17 -7.48 26.08
C ARG A 213 11.23 -7.25 27.15
N GLU A 214 10.97 -7.69 28.38
CA GLU A 214 11.96 -7.67 29.46
C GLU A 214 13.17 -8.52 29.07
N SER A 215 12.98 -9.72 28.53
CA SER A 215 14.09 -10.56 28.04
C SER A 215 14.87 -9.91 26.89
N MET A 216 14.23 -9.23 25.93
CA MET A 216 14.94 -8.52 24.85
C MET A 216 15.69 -7.28 25.36
N LEU A 217 15.09 -6.52 26.28
CA LEU A 217 15.76 -5.38 26.91
C LEU A 217 16.91 -5.86 27.79
N HIS A 218 16.70 -6.91 28.58
CA HIS A 218 17.73 -7.53 29.40
C HIS A 218 18.83 -8.14 28.54
N GLN A 219 18.51 -8.74 27.38
CA GLN A 219 19.50 -9.26 26.45
C GLN A 219 20.28 -8.13 25.75
N SER A 220 19.62 -7.02 25.42
CA SER A 220 20.30 -5.83 24.88
C SER A 220 21.20 -5.17 25.93
N VAL A 221 20.75 -5.05 27.17
CA VAL A 221 21.53 -4.51 28.28
C VAL A 221 22.70 -5.44 28.62
N MET A 222 22.48 -6.76 28.65
CA MET A 222 23.55 -7.74 28.86
C MET A 222 24.53 -7.77 27.68
N SER A 223 24.09 -7.52 26.44
CA SER A 223 24.99 -7.38 25.30
C SER A 223 25.89 -6.14 25.44
N VAL A 224 25.33 -5.02 25.91
CA VAL A 224 26.10 -3.78 26.16
C VAL A 224 27.04 -3.96 27.37
N ASP A 225 26.58 -4.59 28.45
CA ASP A 225 27.42 -4.91 29.61
C ASP A 225 28.52 -5.90 29.24
N GLN A 226 28.24 -6.91 28.42
CA GLN A 226 29.22 -7.88 27.96
C GLN A 226 30.24 -7.26 27.01
N GLU A 227 29.83 -6.29 26.19
CA GLU A 227 30.72 -5.51 25.34
C GLU A 227 31.59 -4.55 26.18
N MET A 228 30.99 -3.89 27.18
CA MET A 228 31.69 -3.03 28.15
C MET A 228 32.69 -3.82 29.01
N HIS A 229 32.31 -5.01 29.46
CA HIS A 229 33.21 -5.92 30.18
C HIS A 229 34.32 -6.46 29.29
N SER A 230 34.05 -6.76 28.01
CA SER A 230 35.09 -7.16 27.05
C SER A 230 36.10 -6.03 26.82
N ILE A 231 35.65 -4.77 26.79
CA ILE A 231 36.51 -3.60 26.67
C ILE A 231 37.35 -3.42 27.96
N CYS A 232 36.75 -3.62 29.14
CA CYS A 232 37.42 -3.50 30.44
C CYS A 232 38.42 -4.63 30.70
N GLU A 233 38.10 -5.88 30.33
CA GLU A 233 39.02 -7.02 30.42
C GLU A 233 40.19 -6.88 29.44
N LYS A 234 39.95 -6.42 28.21
CA LYS A 234 41.04 -6.11 27.26
C LYS A 234 41.95 -4.99 27.79
N SER A 235 41.43 -4.07 28.62
CA SER A 235 42.22 -3.06 29.33
C SER A 235 43.01 -3.63 30.52
N LEU A 236 42.48 -4.62 31.25
CA LEU A 236 43.12 -5.22 32.42
C LEU A 236 44.14 -6.32 32.07
N VAL A 237 43.89 -7.09 31.00
CA VAL A 237 44.85 -8.09 30.47
C VAL A 237 46.07 -7.40 29.85
N SER A 238 45.94 -6.13 29.41
CA SER A 238 47.09 -5.30 29.05
C SER A 238 47.89 -4.79 30.27
N ALA A 239 47.37 -4.91 31.50
CA ALA A 239 47.97 -4.37 32.71
C ALA A 239 48.61 -5.43 33.63
N LEU A 240 48.46 -6.72 33.35
CA LEU A 240 48.99 -7.80 34.20
C LEU A 240 49.83 -8.79 33.38
N SER A 241 51.07 -8.37 33.08
CA SER A 241 52.23 -9.28 33.00
C SER A 241 53.16 -9.00 34.18
N PRO A 242 53.80 -10.02 34.78
CA PRO A 242 54.45 -9.89 36.08
C PRO A 242 55.83 -9.24 36.00
N VAL A 243 56.02 -8.21 36.82
CA VAL A 243 57.19 -7.87 37.65
C VAL A 243 58.59 -7.76 37.00
N LEU A 244 59.16 -6.55 37.18
CA LEU A 244 60.56 -6.09 37.06
C LEU A 244 61.10 -5.86 35.65
N THR A 245 61.07 -4.60 35.21
CA THR A 245 62.24 -3.69 35.17
C THR A 245 61.79 -2.38 34.51
N ILE A 246 61.90 -1.26 35.20
CA ILE A 246 61.84 0.07 34.56
C ILE A 246 63.22 0.31 33.94
N PRO A 247 63.29 0.63 32.63
CA PRO A 247 63.77 1.94 32.24
C PRO A 247 62.81 2.57 31.22
N GLN A 248 62.18 3.68 31.59
CA GLN A 248 62.49 5.01 31.05
C GLN A 248 61.99 5.22 29.61
N GLU A 249 61.06 6.18 29.51
CA GLU A 249 60.63 6.93 28.32
C GLU A 249 59.70 6.23 27.32
N ASP A 250 58.45 6.69 27.30
CA ASP A 250 57.78 7.11 26.07
C ASP A 250 56.57 8.00 26.41
N HIS A 251 56.82 9.32 26.52
CA HIS A 251 55.77 10.34 26.61
C HIS A 251 54.92 10.45 25.32
N GLY A 252 55.23 9.67 24.28
CA GLY A 252 54.48 9.61 23.03
C GLY A 252 53.17 8.82 23.12
N SER A 253 53.08 7.79 23.98
CA SER A 253 51.91 6.89 23.96
C SER A 253 50.65 7.50 24.58
N LEU A 254 50.80 8.35 25.60
CA LEU A 254 49.66 8.96 26.29
C LEU A 254 49.08 10.12 25.48
N HIS A 255 49.92 10.93 24.83
CA HIS A 255 49.48 12.00 23.95
C HIS A 255 48.84 11.45 22.67
N ASP A 256 49.39 10.37 22.09
CA ASP A 256 48.81 9.72 20.92
C ASP A 256 47.46 9.04 21.27
N LEU A 257 47.35 8.43 22.44
CA LEU A 257 46.08 7.87 22.91
C LEU A 257 45.05 8.97 23.19
N GLN A 258 45.46 10.11 23.77
CA GLN A 258 44.58 11.26 23.98
C GLN A 258 44.11 11.87 22.66
N GLN A 259 45.00 11.98 21.66
CA GLN A 259 44.64 12.44 20.32
C GLN A 259 43.68 11.47 19.64
N ARG A 260 43.93 10.16 19.71
CA ARG A 260 43.03 9.14 19.14
C ARG A 260 41.67 9.13 19.82
N LEU A 261 41.62 9.25 21.15
CA LEU A 261 40.36 9.34 21.89
C LEU A 261 39.59 10.63 21.52
N SER A 262 40.29 11.76 21.42
CA SER A 262 39.67 13.02 21.00
C SER A 262 39.15 12.97 19.57
N ALA A 263 39.86 12.29 18.66
CA ALA A 263 39.43 12.08 17.28
C ALA A 263 38.21 11.16 17.19
N VAL A 264 38.16 10.09 17.99
CA VAL A 264 37.01 9.18 18.06
C VAL A 264 35.80 9.89 18.66
N LEU A 265 35.96 10.60 19.78
CA LEU A 265 34.88 11.38 20.39
C LEU A 265 34.38 12.48 19.45
N TRP A 266 35.28 13.14 18.72
CA TRP A 266 34.89 14.14 17.72
C TRP A 266 34.12 13.49 16.58
N HIS A 267 34.57 12.34 16.07
CA HIS A 267 33.88 11.58 15.03
C HIS A 267 32.49 11.12 15.48
N GLU A 268 32.36 10.52 16.67
CA GLU A 268 31.09 10.08 17.24
C GLU A 268 30.14 11.25 17.49
N ARG A 269 30.66 12.39 17.96
CA ARG A 269 29.88 13.62 18.12
C ARG A 269 29.40 14.18 16.77
N GLN A 270 30.22 14.08 15.73
CA GLN A 270 29.85 14.47 14.36
C GLN A 270 28.75 13.55 13.82
N GLU A 271 28.87 12.24 14.05
CA GLU A 271 27.89 11.24 13.63
C GLU A 271 26.57 11.39 14.40
N SER A 272 26.63 11.67 15.70
CA SER A 272 25.45 11.98 16.53
C SER A 272 24.75 13.25 16.07
N ASN A 273 25.48 14.33 15.78
CA ASN A 273 24.91 15.56 15.22
C ASN A 273 24.30 15.34 13.84
N ASN A 274 24.93 14.53 12.98
CA ASN A 274 24.39 14.19 11.66
C ASN A 274 23.11 13.35 11.79
N PHE A 275 23.05 12.41 12.74
CA PHE A 275 21.85 11.65 13.03
C PHE A 275 20.73 12.54 13.58
N GLU A 276 21.05 13.47 14.49
CA GLU A 276 20.08 14.41 15.02
C GLU A 276 19.54 15.37 13.95
N HIS A 277 20.41 15.82 13.03
CA HIS A 277 19.99 16.58 11.86
C HIS A 277 19.09 15.76 10.94
N MET A 278 19.39 14.47 10.73
CA MET A 278 18.55 13.57 9.95
C MET A 278 17.19 13.35 10.60
N LEU A 279 17.13 13.21 11.92
CA LEU A 279 15.88 13.17 12.66
C LEU A 279 15.09 14.47 12.51
N ARG A 280 15.74 15.63 12.56
CA ARG A 280 15.08 16.91 12.30
C ARG A 280 14.55 17.01 10.86
N CYS A 281 15.27 16.52 9.86
CA CYS A 281 14.78 16.45 8.48
C CYS A 281 13.62 15.46 8.28
N LEU A 282 13.53 14.41 9.10
CA LEU A 282 12.42 13.46 9.05
C LEU A 282 11.18 13.95 9.81
N VAL A 283 11.37 14.86 10.77
CA VAL A 283 10.31 15.43 11.62
C VAL A 283 9.83 16.80 11.12
N GLY A 284 10.67 17.56 10.42
CA GLY A 284 10.32 18.83 9.79
C GLY A 284 10.09 18.68 8.28
N GLU A 285 9.02 19.30 7.76
CA GLU A 285 8.65 19.36 6.33
C GLU A 285 9.63 20.20 5.49
N GLU A 286 10.92 19.85 5.42
CA GLU A 286 11.85 20.41 4.44
C GLU A 286 12.52 19.31 3.60
N SER A 287 12.63 19.62 2.30
CA SER A 287 12.92 18.68 1.21
C SER A 287 14.06 17.71 1.47
N VAL A 288 13.76 16.42 1.30
CA VAL A 288 14.72 15.30 1.35
C VAL A 288 15.82 15.51 0.31
N THR A 289 17.03 15.89 0.74
CA THR A 289 18.20 15.94 -0.14
C THR A 289 18.82 14.55 -0.32
N ASP A 290 19.40 14.28 -1.50
CA ASP A 290 20.04 13.02 -1.93
C ASP A 290 21.13 12.48 -0.98
N SER A 291 21.66 13.29 -0.06
CA SER A 291 22.59 12.82 0.97
C SER A 291 21.94 11.87 1.97
N VAL A 292 20.65 12.03 2.31
CA VAL A 292 19.98 11.19 3.32
C VAL A 292 19.77 9.76 2.79
N THR A 293 19.48 9.62 1.49
CA THR A 293 19.26 8.33 0.83
C THR A 293 20.55 7.53 0.65
N GLN A 294 21.69 8.20 0.38
CA GLN A 294 23.01 7.55 0.33
C GLN A 294 23.48 7.01 1.69
N TYR A 295 23.24 7.73 2.78
CA TYR A 295 23.62 7.25 4.12
C TYR A 295 22.75 6.07 4.59
N LEU A 296 21.45 6.09 4.30
CA LEU A 296 20.54 4.96 4.60
C LEU A 296 20.91 3.69 3.84
N THR A 297 21.41 3.81 2.61
CA THR A 297 21.87 2.66 1.82
C THR A 297 23.21 2.12 2.32
N GLN A 298 24.14 2.98 2.74
CA GLN A 298 25.41 2.55 3.34
C GLN A 298 25.23 1.89 4.72
N SER A 299 24.35 2.42 5.57
CA SER A 299 24.05 1.83 6.89
C SER A 299 23.40 0.44 6.78
N LYS A 300 22.45 0.28 5.85
CA LYS A 300 21.83 -1.03 5.56
C LYS A 300 22.84 -2.04 5.00
N LYS A 301 23.79 -1.60 4.17
CA LYS A 301 24.84 -2.44 3.61
C LYS A 301 25.79 -2.98 4.70
N ARG A 302 26.24 -2.13 5.62
CA ARG A 302 27.10 -2.55 6.75
C ARG A 302 26.40 -3.53 7.70
N LYS A 303 25.09 -3.38 7.92
CA LYS A 303 24.30 -4.30 8.73
C LYS A 303 24.07 -5.66 8.05
N ALA A 304 23.95 -5.68 6.72
CA ALA A 304 23.85 -6.92 5.95
C ALA A 304 25.19 -7.69 5.91
N GLU A 305 26.31 -6.98 5.81
CA GLU A 305 27.66 -7.58 5.82
C GLU A 305 27.99 -8.21 7.19
N SER A 306 27.58 -7.59 8.29
CA SER A 306 27.68 -8.16 9.65
C SER A 306 26.82 -9.42 9.87
N LEU A 307 25.70 -9.58 9.15
CA LEU A 307 24.79 -10.72 9.27
C LEU A 307 25.25 -11.94 8.47
N ILE A 308 26.04 -11.75 7.42
CA ILE A 308 26.60 -12.83 6.60
C ILE A 308 27.75 -13.55 7.33
N GLU A 309 28.48 -12.84 8.18
CA GLU A 309 29.61 -13.40 8.94
C GLU A 309 29.16 -14.35 10.07
N PHE A 310 27.91 -14.24 10.54
CA PHE A 310 27.38 -15.02 11.67
C PHE A 310 26.65 -16.32 11.28
N GLN A 311 26.36 -16.56 10.00
CA GLN A 311 25.64 -17.77 9.53
C GLN A 311 26.56 -18.95 9.13
N GLY A 312 27.86 -18.82 9.37
CA GLY A 312 28.88 -19.81 9.01
C GLY A 312 29.10 -20.97 10.00
N THR A 313 28.14 -21.40 10.83
CA THR A 313 28.32 -22.61 11.66
C THR A 313 27.05 -23.47 11.86
N LYS A 314 26.97 -24.54 11.06
CA LYS A 314 26.37 -25.89 11.28
C LYS A 314 24.92 -26.02 11.78
N SER A 315 24.05 -26.44 10.85
CA SER A 315 22.72 -27.05 11.07
C SER A 315 22.83 -28.54 11.39
N SER A 316 22.25 -29.00 12.51
CA SER A 316 22.03 -30.42 12.82
C SER A 316 20.52 -30.69 13.00
N ARG A 317 19.99 -31.66 12.23
CA ARG A 317 18.59 -32.11 12.23
C ARG A 317 18.33 -33.11 13.35
N HIS A 318 17.20 -32.99 14.04
CA HIS A 318 16.52 -34.15 14.62
C HIS A 318 15.01 -34.13 14.34
N ARG A 319 14.53 -35.28 13.84
CA ARG A 319 13.13 -35.72 13.69
C ARG A 319 12.58 -36.16 15.04
N THR A 320 11.27 -36.00 15.25
CA THR A 320 10.44 -36.96 15.99
C THR A 320 9.00 -36.94 15.46
N ASP A 321 8.52 -38.12 15.06
CA ASP A 321 7.13 -38.48 14.81
C ASP A 321 6.36 -38.66 16.13
N GLY A 322 5.03 -38.48 16.10
CA GLY A 322 4.10 -38.87 17.17
C GLY A 322 2.64 -38.60 16.82
N LEU A 323 1.92 -39.66 16.42
CA LEU A 323 0.48 -39.72 16.14
C LEU A 323 -0.40 -39.42 17.38
N ILE A 324 -1.62 -38.88 17.16
CA ILE A 324 -2.92 -39.43 17.61
C ILE A 324 -4.06 -38.82 16.75
N SER A 325 -5.01 -39.69 16.39
CA SER A 325 -6.10 -39.55 15.41
C SER A 325 -7.41 -38.92 15.92
N GLY A 326 -8.24 -38.42 14.99
CA GLY A 326 -9.69 -38.24 15.15
C GLY A 326 -10.36 -37.42 14.03
N LEU A 327 -10.97 -38.08 13.05
CA LEU A 327 -11.74 -37.56 11.88
C LEU A 327 -12.98 -36.68 12.24
N PRO A 328 -13.73 -36.09 11.27
CA PRO A 328 -13.35 -35.51 9.96
C PRO A 328 -14.01 -34.12 9.70
N ASP A 329 -13.52 -33.35 8.72
CA ASP A 329 -14.32 -32.88 7.56
C ASP A 329 -13.60 -31.72 6.82
N ARG A 330 -13.53 -31.90 5.50
CA ARG A 330 -13.36 -30.92 4.42
C ARG A 330 -12.49 -29.66 4.60
N ARG A 331 -11.49 -29.60 3.71
CA ARG A 331 -10.83 -28.43 3.07
C ARG A 331 -9.38 -28.16 3.47
N HIS A 332 -8.49 -29.13 3.29
CA HIS A 332 -7.09 -28.80 3.06
C HIS A 332 -6.54 -29.71 1.97
N GLU A 333 -6.47 -29.20 0.74
CA GLU A 333 -5.42 -29.65 -0.17
C GLU A 333 -4.10 -29.52 0.58
N THR A 334 -3.43 -30.64 0.82
CA THR A 334 -2.17 -30.68 1.55
C THR A 334 -1.16 -29.79 0.84
N ILE A 335 -0.35 -29.05 1.58
CA ILE A 335 0.65 -28.10 1.04
C ILE A 335 1.55 -28.77 -0.02
N GLU A 336 1.77 -30.08 0.11
CA GLU A 336 2.50 -30.91 -0.84
C GLU A 336 1.84 -31.01 -2.23
N THR A 337 0.50 -31.01 -2.32
CA THR A 337 -0.19 -31.02 -3.62
C THR A 337 -0.05 -29.67 -4.31
N ARG A 338 -0.13 -28.57 -3.55
CA ARG A 338 0.10 -27.21 -4.08
C ARG A 338 1.54 -26.99 -4.50
N LEU A 339 2.50 -27.54 -3.77
CA LEU A 339 3.91 -27.49 -4.16
C LEU A 339 4.16 -28.31 -5.42
N SER A 340 3.56 -29.49 -5.53
CA SER A 340 3.64 -30.30 -6.76
C SER A 340 3.02 -29.57 -7.97
N GLN A 341 1.84 -28.96 -7.81
CA GLN A 341 1.19 -28.17 -8.86
C GLN A 341 2.01 -26.93 -9.26
N LEU A 342 2.63 -26.24 -8.29
CA LEU A 342 3.49 -25.09 -8.59
C LEU A 342 4.77 -25.53 -9.32
N GLN A 343 5.36 -26.67 -8.93
CA GLN A 343 6.55 -27.21 -9.59
C GLN A 343 6.25 -27.66 -11.02
N GLU A 344 5.06 -28.19 -11.28
CA GLU A 344 4.58 -28.53 -12.61
C GLU A 344 4.35 -27.26 -13.44
N SER A 345 3.65 -26.26 -12.89
CA SER A 345 3.44 -24.97 -13.56
C SER A 345 4.75 -24.24 -13.92
N ILE A 346 5.76 -24.28 -13.04
CA ILE A 346 7.08 -23.67 -13.32
C ILE A 346 7.83 -24.43 -14.42
N ARG A 347 7.64 -25.76 -14.50
CA ARG A 347 8.24 -26.57 -15.55
C ARG A 347 7.61 -26.23 -16.91
N ASP A 348 6.29 -26.15 -16.95
CA ASP A 348 5.54 -25.85 -18.17
C ASP A 348 5.86 -24.45 -18.69
N GLU A 349 5.98 -23.45 -17.80
CA GLU A 349 6.38 -22.09 -18.17
C GLU A 349 7.81 -22.03 -18.72
N ARG A 350 8.72 -22.85 -18.18
CA ARG A 350 10.10 -22.97 -18.70
C ARG A 350 10.17 -23.68 -20.06
N GLU A 351 9.29 -24.63 -20.30
CA GLU A 351 9.20 -25.31 -21.60
C GLU A 351 8.55 -24.41 -22.64
N PHE A 352 7.52 -23.64 -22.25
CA PHE A 352 6.88 -22.64 -23.09
C PHE A 352 7.85 -21.53 -23.51
N THR A 353 8.63 -20.99 -22.56
CA THR A 353 9.64 -19.97 -22.85
C THR A 353 10.72 -20.49 -23.79
N ARG A 354 11.19 -21.72 -23.59
CA ARG A 354 12.16 -22.36 -24.50
C ARG A 354 11.60 -22.54 -25.92
N ALA A 355 10.36 -23.01 -26.04
CA ALA A 355 9.71 -23.18 -27.34
C ALA A 355 9.48 -21.83 -28.06
N MET A 356 9.19 -20.77 -27.29
CA MET A 356 9.07 -19.41 -27.82
C MET A 356 10.42 -18.85 -28.28
N GLU A 357 11.49 -19.08 -27.52
CA GLU A 357 12.86 -18.71 -27.91
C GLU A 357 13.32 -19.46 -29.15
N GLU A 358 13.03 -20.75 -29.28
CA GLU A 358 13.32 -21.55 -30.48
C GLU A 358 12.56 -21.05 -31.71
N ARG A 359 11.28 -20.67 -31.55
CA ARG A 359 10.51 -20.01 -32.61
C ARG A 359 11.13 -18.68 -33.01
N MET A 360 11.45 -17.82 -32.06
CA MET A 360 12.11 -16.53 -32.36
C MET A 360 13.46 -16.72 -33.05
N ALA A 361 14.24 -17.72 -32.64
CA ALA A 361 15.51 -18.06 -33.28
C ALA A 361 15.34 -18.60 -34.71
N SER A 362 14.23 -19.27 -35.02
CA SER A 362 13.91 -19.71 -36.38
C SER A 362 13.54 -18.56 -37.32
N TYR A 363 12.89 -17.50 -36.80
CA TYR A 363 12.57 -16.29 -37.57
C TYR A 363 13.80 -15.42 -37.87
N LEU A 364 14.86 -15.52 -37.06
CA LEU A 364 16.11 -14.80 -37.29
C LEU A 364 17.08 -15.52 -38.26
N LYS A 365 16.73 -16.74 -38.70
CA LYS A 365 17.52 -17.54 -39.65
C LYS A 365 16.86 -17.69 -41.04
N SER A 366 15.64 -17.17 -41.23
CA SER A 366 15.03 -16.94 -42.55
C SER A 366 15.19 -15.47 -42.93
#